data_AF-A0A1M6DMI7-F1
#
_entry.id   AF-A0A1M6DMI7-F1
#
_cell.length_a   1.000
_cell.length_b   1.000
_cell.length_c   1.000
_cell.angle_alpha   90.00
_cell.angle_beta   90.00
_cell.angle_gamma   90.00
#
_symmetry.space_group_name_H-M   'P 1'
#
loop_
_entity.id
_entity.type
_entity.pdbx_description
1 polymer ?
#
loop_
_entity_poly.entity_id
_entity_poly.type
_entity_poly.pdbx_seq_one_letter_code
_entity_poly.pdbx_strand_id
1 'polypeptide(L)' 'MTTEEALKKYKGLQDRYPCRQLFPFACRQDCDDVACWEREADEAVKIIHDFASPGWEDSGEYPDLWAWFRDAIDETIQWE' A
#
# COMPACT_ATOMS: atom_id res chain seq x y z
N MET A 1 -12.76 -0.53 0.89
CA MET A 1 -12.25 -1.89 1.17
C MET A 1 -13.09 -2.50 2.28
N THR A 2 -13.74 -3.63 2.02
CA THR A 2 -14.44 -4.42 3.03
C THR A 2 -13.43 -5.23 3.87
N THR A 3 -13.86 -5.78 5.00
CA THR A 3 -13.01 -6.66 5.83
C THR A 3 -12.51 -7.88 5.06
N GLU A 4 -13.34 -8.46 4.19
CA GLU A 4 -12.97 -9.62 3.38
C GLU A 4 -11.89 -9.26 2.36
N GLU A 5 -12.04 -8.12 1.68
CA GLU A 5 -11.05 -7.60 0.74
C GLU A 5 -9.72 -7.31 1.45
N ALA A 6 -9.76 -6.69 2.63
CA ALA A 6 -8.58 -6.40 3.43
C ALA A 6 -7.82 -7.68 3.80
N LEU A 7 -8.54 -8.71 4.26
CA LEU A 7 -7.94 -10.01 4.61
C LEU A 7 -7.37 -10.74 3.39
N LYS A 8 -8.04 -10.65 2.24
CA LYS A 8 -7.54 -11.23 0.98
C LYS A 8 -6.24 -10.54 0.55
N LYS A 9 -6.19 -9.21 0.61
CA LYS A 9 -4.99 -8.42 0.27
C LYS A 9 -3.84 -8.72 1.23
N TYR A 10 -4.12 -8.72 2.54
CA TYR A 10 -3.12 -9.06 3.54
C TYR A 10 -2.49 -10.44 3.30
N LYS A 11 -3.30 -11.49 3.11
CA LYS A 11 -2.80 -12.84 2.80
C LYS A 11 -1.99 -12.86 1.49
N GLY A 12 -2.47 -12.19 0.45
CA GLY A 12 -1.79 -12.12 -0.83
C GLY A 12 -0.40 -11.48 -0.72
N LEU A 13 -0.29 -10.37 0.01
CA LEU A 13 0.99 -9.71 0.29
C LEU A 13 1.94 -10.62 1.09
N GLN A 14 1.43 -11.34 2.09
CA GLN A 14 2.24 -12.28 2.86
C GLN A 14 2.77 -13.45 2.01
N ASP A 15 1.95 -13.97 1.10
CA ASP A 15 2.35 -15.08 0.22
C ASP A 15 3.39 -14.64 -0.81
N ARG A 16 3.26 -13.42 -1.35
CA ARG A 16 4.17 -12.86 -2.37
C ARG A 16 5.47 -12.30 -1.79
N TYR A 17 5.38 -11.63 -0.64
CA TYR A 17 6.51 -10.97 0.01
C TYR A 17 6.70 -11.51 1.44
N PRO A 18 7.01 -12.82 1.60
CA PRO A 18 7.05 -13.48 2.91
C PRO A 18 8.14 -12.95 3.85
N CYS A 19 9.14 -12.26 3.31
CA CYS A 19 10.20 -11.62 4.09
C CYS A 19 9.79 -10.25 4.66
N ARG A 20 8.61 -9.72 4.30
CA ARG A 20 8.11 -8.42 4.74
C ARG A 20 6.88 -8.58 5.62
N GLN A 21 6.67 -7.63 6.53
CA GLN A 21 5.49 -7.57 7.39
C GLN A 21 4.66 -6.35 7.02
N LEU A 22 3.85 -6.51 5.97
CA LEU A 22 3.03 -5.48 5.37
C LEU A 22 1.57 -5.57 5.84
N PHE A 23 1.02 -4.44 6.27
CA PHE A 23 -0.36 -4.31 6.72
C PHE A 23 -1.11 -3.33 5.81
N PRO A 24 -1.88 -3.83 4.82
CA PRO A 24 -2.54 -2.97 3.84
C PRO A 24 -3.72 -2.22 4.47
N PHE A 25 -3.88 -0.96 4.12
CA PHE A 25 -5.00 -0.13 4.62
C PHE A 25 -5.74 0.64 3.52
N ALA A 26 -5.12 0.86 2.37
CA ALA A 26 -5.79 1.42 1.20
C ALA A 26 -5.26 0.77 -0.08
N CYS A 27 -6.11 0.69 -1.10
CA CYS A 27 -5.75 0.18 -2.43
C CYS A 27 -6.17 1.24 -3.46
N ARG A 28 -5.31 1.52 -4.44
CA ARG A 28 -5.72 2.23 -5.65
C ARG A 28 -6.60 1.30 -6.50
N GLN A 29 -7.57 1.86 -7.20
CA GLN A 29 -8.54 1.08 -7.99
C GLN A 29 -8.16 0.97 -9.48
N ASP A 30 -7.29 1.86 -9.94
CA ASP A 30 -6.80 1.95 -11.31
C ASP A 30 -5.51 1.13 -11.55
N CYS A 31 -4.84 0.70 -10.48
CA CYS A 31 -3.65 -0.13 -10.51
C CYS A 31 -3.59 -1.11 -9.33
N ASP A 32 -2.55 -1.94 -9.28
CA ASP A 32 -2.33 -2.90 -8.20
C ASP A 32 -1.58 -2.31 -7.00
N ASP A 33 -1.47 -0.99 -6.88
CA ASP A 33 -0.77 -0.34 -5.77
C ASP A 33 -1.60 -0.38 -4.49
N VAL A 34 -0.91 -0.70 -3.40
CA VAL A 34 -1.48 -0.86 -2.06
C VAL A 34 -0.65 -0.06 -1.06
N ALA A 35 -1.30 0.85 -0.36
CA ALA A 35 -0.70 1.57 0.75
C ALA A 35 -0.67 0.66 1.99
N CYS A 36 0.52 0.46 2.55
CA CYS A 36 0.79 -0.44 3.64
C CYS A 36 1.53 0.27 4.79
N TRP A 37 1.24 -0.14 6.02
CA TRP A 37 2.22 -0.02 7.10
C TRP A 37 3.20 -1.18 7.02
N GLU A 38 4.45 -0.92 7.36
CA GLU A 38 5.49 -1.93 7.48
C GLU A 38 6.08 -1.90 8.89
N ARG A 39 6.21 -3.07 9.52
CA ARG A 39 6.62 -3.16 10.94
C ARG A 39 7.92 -2.41 11.27
N GLU A 40 8.87 -2.38 10.34
CA GLU A 40 10.19 -1.75 10.54
C GLU A 40 10.27 -0.31 10.01
N ALA A 41 9.18 0.24 9.48
CA ALA A 41 9.17 1.54 8.80
C ALA A 41 8.57 2.69 9.63
N ASP A 42 8.51 2.54 10.97
CA ASP A 42 7.99 3.55 11.90
C ASP A 42 6.62 4.13 11.47
N GLU A 43 6.50 5.44 11.24
CA GLU A 43 5.27 6.10 10.78
C GLU A 43 5.09 6.11 9.25
N ALA A 44 6.10 5.65 8.50
CA ALA A 44 6.10 5.76 7.05
C ALA A 44 5.03 4.86 6.40
N VAL A 45 4.43 5.37 5.33
CA VAL A 45 3.52 4.61 4.47
C VAL A 45 4.29 4.09 3.28
N LYS A 46 4.29 2.77 3.08
CA LYS A 46 4.88 2.11 1.91
C LYS A 46 3.84 1.93 0.81
N ILE A 47 4.18 2.25 -0.43
CA ILE A 47 3.35 1.96 -1.59
C ILE A 47 3.90 0.71 -2.27
N ILE A 48 3.10 -0.36 -2.21
CA ILE A 48 3.49 -1.68 -2.68
C ILE A 48 2.71 -2.02 -3.96
N HIS A 49 3.42 -2.30 -5.04
CA HIS A 49 2.84 -2.85 -6.25
C HIS A 49 2.60 -4.35 -6.09
N ASP A 50 1.39 -4.74 -5.71
CA ASP A 50 1.01 -6.03 -5.14
C ASP A 50 1.20 -7.26 -6.07
N PHE A 51 1.72 -7.12 -7.29
CA PHE A 51 2.06 -8.25 -8.16
C PHE A 51 3.43 -8.12 -8.82
N ALA A 52 4.26 -7.18 -8.36
CA ALA A 52 5.65 -7.09 -8.79
C ALA A 52 6.45 -8.31 -8.31
N SER A 53 7.53 -8.62 -9.03
CA SER A 53 8.50 -9.61 -8.55
C SER A 53 9.15 -9.13 -7.25
N PRO A 54 9.46 -10.02 -6.29
CA PRO A 54 10.12 -9.63 -5.05
C PRO A 54 11.41 -8.82 -5.30
N GLY A 55 11.57 -7.73 -4.56
CA GLY A 55 12.64 -6.73 -4.73
C GLY A 55 12.30 -5.58 -5.68
N TRP A 56 11.11 -5.59 -6.30
CA TRP A 56 10.62 -4.56 -7.22
C TRP A 56 9.25 -4.01 -6.84
N GLU A 57 8.72 -4.43 -5.69
CA GLU A 57 7.37 -4.07 -5.27
C GLU A 57 7.26 -2.68 -4.64
N ASP A 58 8.36 -2.05 -4.22
CA ASP A 58 8.31 -0.70 -3.69
C ASP A 58 8.14 0.32 -4.83
N SER A 59 6.92 0.84 -4.98
CA SER A 59 6.56 1.90 -5.93
C SER A 59 6.77 3.31 -5.37
N GLY A 60 6.94 3.43 -4.06
CA GLY A 60 7.14 4.71 -3.40
C GLY A 60 6.92 4.63 -1.89
N GLU A 61 7.14 5.75 -1.21
CA GLU A 61 6.88 5.90 0.22
C GLU A 61 6.51 7.33 0.57
N TYR A 62 5.77 7.48 1.68
CA TYR A 62 5.48 8.76 2.31
C TYR A 62 6.01 8.75 3.75
N PRO A 63 6.49 9.90 4.26
CA PRO A 63 7.07 9.97 5.60
C PRO A 63 6.07 9.66 6.71
N ASP A 64 4.78 9.94 6.48
CA ASP A 64 3.70 9.69 7.43
C ASP A 64 2.35 9.52 6.72
N LEU A 65 1.32 9.17 7.51
CA LEU A 65 -0.05 9.01 7.03
C LEU A 65 -0.64 10.31 6.42
N TRP A 66 -0.28 11.48 6.93
CA TRP A 66 -0.85 12.75 6.50
C TRP A 66 -0.29 13.21 5.16
N ALA A 67 0.98 12.95 4.90
CA ALA A 67 1.62 13.16 3.60
C ALA A 67 0.94 12.29 2.53
N TRP A 68 0.75 11.00 2.82
CA TRP A 68 0.01 10.10 1.93
C TRP A 68 -1.44 10.57 1.72
N PHE A 69 -2.15 10.92 2.79
CA PHE A 69 -3.56 11.29 2.71
C PHE A 69 -3.78 12.58 1.92
N ARG A 70 -2.90 13.57 2.09
CA ARG A 70 -2.94 14.80 1.31
C ARG A 70 -2.80 14.50 -0.18
N ASP A 71 -1.80 13.71 -0.55
CA ASP A 71 -1.54 13.36 -1.94
C ASP A 71 -2.71 12.60 -2.57
N ALA A 72 -3.29 11.63 -1.84
CA ALA A 72 -4.47 10.89 -2.30
C ALA A 72 -5.70 11.80 -2.55
N ILE A 73 -5.89 12.85 -1.73
CA ILE A 73 -6.95 13.84 -1.94
C ILE A 73 -6.63 14.73 -3.14
N ASP A 74 -5.39 15.21 -3.25
CA ASP A 74 -4.96 16.06 -4.35
C ASP A 74 -5.09 15.33 -5.71
N GLU A 75 -4.74 14.04 -5.77
CA GLU A 75 -4.99 13.18 -6.93
C GLU A 75 -6.48 13.09 -7.25
N THR A 76 -7.33 12.87 -6.25
CA THR A 76 -8.79 12.77 -6.46
C THR A 76 -9.35 14.06 -7.10
N ILE A 77 -8.90 15.23 -6.63
CA ILE A 77 -9.35 16.53 -7.16
C ILE A 77 -8.84 16.77 -8.60
N GLN A 78 -7.61 16.34 -8.92
CA GLN A 78 -7.03 16.55 -10.25
C GLN A 78 -7.69 15.73 -11.36
N TRP A 79 -8.29 14.60 -11.00
CA TRP A 79 -8.93 13.66 -11.93
C TRP A 79 -10.47 13.64 -11.83
N GLU A 80 -11.07 14.58 -11.09
CA GLU A 80 -12.49 14.96 -11.17
C GLU A 80 -12.76 15.92 -12.35
#